data_AF-A0A5B7ATJ9-F1
#
_entry.id   AF-A0A5B7ATJ9-F1
#
_cell.length_a   1.000
_cell.length_b   1.000
_cell.length_c   1.000
_cell.angle_alpha   90.00
_cell.angle_beta   90.00
_cell.angle_gamma   90.00
#
_symmetry.space_group_name_H-M   'P 1'
#
loop_
_entity.id
_entity.type
_entity.pdbx_description
1 polymer ?
#
loop_
_entity_poly.entity_id
_entity_poly.type
_entity_poly.pdbx_seq_one_letter_code
_entity_poly.pdbx_strand_id
1 'polypeptide(L)'
;FVSVEHLVLAFHSDKRFGQQLFRNLQLSEKALKDAVQAVRGSQRVTDQNPEGKYEALDKYGNDLTELARRGKLDPVIGRDDEIRRCIQILSRRTKNNPVIIGEPGVGKTAIAEGYDFNVYSMIS
;
A
#
# COMPACT_ATOMS: atom_id res chain seq x y z
N PHE A 1 -12.31 13.50 -1.98
CA PHE A 1 -11.07 14.19 -1.55
C PHE A 1 -10.62 15.14 -2.66
N VAL A 2 -10.30 16.39 -2.34
CA VAL A 2 -9.72 17.35 -3.29
C VAL A 2 -8.21 17.16 -3.24
N SER A 3 -7.64 16.50 -4.25
CA SER A 3 -6.19 16.35 -4.39
C SER A 3 -5.58 17.57 -5.07
N VAL A 4 -4.25 17.71 -4.98
CA VAL A 4 -3.49 18.81 -5.62
C VAL A 4 -3.78 18.88 -7.13
N GLU A 5 -4.07 17.76 -7.79
CA GLU A 5 -4.38 17.75 -9.22
C GLU A 5 -5.74 18.39 -9.52
N HIS A 6 -6.73 18.24 -8.63
CA HIS A 6 -8.02 18.92 -8.78
C HIS A 6 -7.84 20.44 -8.64
N LEU A 7 -6.93 20.89 -7.77
CA LEU A 7 -6.53 22.30 -7.68
C LEU A 7 -5.85 22.78 -8.97
N VAL A 8 -4.89 22.03 -9.49
CA VAL A 8 -4.16 22.37 -10.72
C VAL A 8 -5.08 22.40 -11.95
N LEU A 9 -5.99 21.44 -12.08
CA LEU A 9 -7.01 21.41 -13.14
C LEU A 9 -8.01 22.56 -13.01
N ALA A 10 -8.43 22.90 -11.78
CA ALA A 10 -9.30 24.06 -11.54
C ALA A 10 -8.60 25.37 -11.89
N PHE A 11 -7.29 25.48 -11.64
CA PHE A 11 -6.48 26.63 -12.01
C PHE A 11 -6.44 26.86 -13.52
N HIS A 12 -6.47 25.82 -14.36
CA HIS A 12 -6.59 26.01 -15.81
C HIS A 12 -7.86 26.77 -16.21
N SER A 13 -8.95 26.57 -15.46
CA SER A 13 -10.24 27.21 -15.72
C SER A 13 -10.36 28.64 -15.16
N ASP A 14 -9.38 29.08 -14.35
CA ASP A 14 -9.39 30.42 -13.76
C ASP A 14 -9.03 31.50 -14.80
N LYS A 15 -9.96 32.45 -14.97
CA LYS A 15 -9.84 33.56 -15.94
C LYS A 15 -8.94 34.70 -15.47
N ARG A 16 -8.61 34.77 -14.17
CA ARG A 16 -7.88 35.91 -13.59
C ARG A 16 -6.37 35.78 -13.76
N PHE A 17 -5.85 34.57 -13.60
CA PHE A 17 -4.41 34.32 -13.65
C PHE A 17 -4.09 33.00 -14.34
N GLY A 18 -4.86 31.95 -14.05
CA GLY A 18 -4.63 30.61 -14.53
C GLY A 18 -4.49 30.50 -16.05
N GLN A 19 -5.51 30.90 -16.81
CA GLN A 19 -5.49 30.81 -18.27
C GLN A 19 -4.30 31.53 -18.91
N GLN A 20 -3.87 32.67 -18.36
CA GLN A 20 -2.76 33.44 -18.90
C GLN A 20 -1.42 32.77 -18.61
N LEU A 21 -1.25 32.22 -17.41
CA LEU A 21 -0.07 31.42 -17.05
C LEU A 21 0.06 30.17 -17.94
N PHE A 22 -1.03 29.42 -18.14
CA PHE A 22 -1.03 28.23 -18.97
C PHE A 22 -0.76 28.54 -20.45
N ARG A 23 -1.27 29.67 -20.97
CA ARG A 23 -0.93 30.15 -22.33
C ARG A 23 0.55 30.51 -22.46
N ASN A 24 1.12 31.22 -21.48
CA ASN A 24 2.53 31.59 -21.48
C ASN A 24 3.45 30.36 -21.44
N LEU A 25 3.03 29.30 -20.74
CA LEU A 25 3.73 28.03 -20.68
C LEU A 25 3.43 27.10 -21.87
N GLN A 26 2.61 27.54 -22.83
CA GLN A 26 2.17 26.73 -23.99
C GLN A 26 1.54 25.38 -23.58
N LEU A 27 0.92 25.33 -22.40
CA LEU A 27 0.32 24.12 -21.86
C LEU A 27 -1.15 24.05 -22.24
N SER A 28 -1.53 22.99 -22.97
CA SER A 28 -2.93 22.70 -23.30
C SER A 28 -3.62 21.91 -22.17
N GLU A 29 -4.93 22.08 -22.03
CA GLU A 29 -5.74 21.31 -21.08
C GLU A 29 -5.57 19.80 -21.27
N LYS A 30 -5.43 19.37 -22.53
CA LYS A 30 -5.22 17.98 -22.90
C LYS A 30 -3.87 17.46 -22.38
N ALA A 31 -2.79 18.19 -22.62
CA ALA A 31 -1.46 17.83 -22.13
C ALA A 31 -1.42 17.77 -20.59
N LEU A 32 -2.15 18.66 -19.92
CA LEU A 32 -2.26 18.65 -18.47
C LEU A 32 -3.02 17.41 -17.96
N LYS A 33 -4.14 17.06 -18.59
CA LYS A 33 -4.90 15.85 -18.26
C LYS A 33 -4.09 14.58 -18.50
N ASP A 34 -3.38 14.51 -19.62
CA ASP A 34 -2.54 13.37 -19.97
C ASP A 34 -1.36 13.23 -18.98
N ALA A 35 -0.72 14.33 -18.59
CA ALA A 35 0.33 14.33 -17.57
C ALA A 35 -0.20 13.91 -16.19
N VAL A 36 -1.36 14.45 -15.77
CA VAL A 36 -2.02 14.04 -14.53
C VAL A 36 -2.39 12.55 -14.58
N GLN A 37 -2.86 12.04 -15.72
CA GLN A 37 -3.20 10.64 -15.88
C GLN A 37 -1.97 9.71 -15.90
N ALA A 38 -0.87 10.15 -16.50
CA ALA A 38 0.41 9.45 -16.50
C ALA A 38 1.02 9.36 -15.09
N VAL A 39 0.94 10.44 -14.30
CA VAL A 39 1.35 10.45 -12.90
C VAL A 39 0.41 9.61 -12.03
N ARG A 40 -0.90 9.64 -12.31
CA ARG A 40 -1.92 8.90 -11.52
C ARG A 40 -1.94 7.39 -11.69
N GLY A 41 -1.42 6.84 -12.80
CA GLY A 41 -1.31 5.41 -13.09
C GLY A 41 -2.34 4.49 -12.40
N SER A 42 -3.53 4.29 -12.98
CA SER A 42 -4.57 3.31 -12.56
C SER A 42 -5.06 3.29 -11.09
N GLN A 43 -4.47 4.01 -10.15
CA GLN A 43 -4.84 3.94 -8.74
C GLN A 43 -5.86 5.04 -8.37
N ARG A 44 -7.01 4.60 -7.84
CA ARG A 44 -7.99 5.49 -7.20
C ARG A 44 -7.41 5.96 -5.86
N VAL A 45 -7.26 7.27 -5.71
CA VAL A 45 -6.84 7.94 -4.46
C VAL A 45 -7.86 7.65 -3.36
N THR A 46 -7.57 6.67 -2.50
CA THR A 46 -8.31 6.41 -1.26
C THR A 46 -7.58 6.92 -0.01
N ASP A 47 -6.29 7.28 -0.09
CA ASP A 47 -5.52 7.74 1.07
C ASP A 47 -4.54 8.87 0.74
N GLN A 48 -4.38 9.81 1.68
CA GLN A 48 -3.71 11.10 1.50
C GLN A 48 -2.18 11.04 1.39
N ASN A 49 -1.53 9.87 1.53
CA ASN A 49 -0.07 9.75 1.46
C ASN A 49 0.43 8.31 1.14
N PRO A 50 0.24 7.78 -0.09
CA PRO A 50 0.66 6.42 -0.44
C PRO A 50 2.14 6.34 -0.86
N GLU A 51 2.68 7.39 -1.48
CA GLU A 51 3.96 7.34 -2.21
C GLU A 51 5.17 7.11 -1.29
N GLY A 52 5.26 7.82 -0.17
CA GLY A 52 6.37 7.65 0.78
C GLY A 52 6.37 6.31 1.53
N LYS A 53 5.22 5.62 1.59
CA LYS A 53 5.10 4.31 2.24
C LYS A 53 5.47 3.17 1.29
N TYR A 54 5.06 3.27 0.03
CA TYR A 54 5.39 2.30 -1.02
C TYR A 54 6.89 2.28 -1.31
N GLU A 55 7.52 3.44 -1.52
CA GLU A 55 8.97 3.47 -1.78
C GLU A 55 9.82 2.94 -0.61
N ALA A 56 9.36 3.14 0.63
CA ALA A 56 10.05 2.63 1.81
C ALA A 56 9.89 1.10 1.96
N LEU A 57 8.70 0.57 1.65
CA LEU A 57 8.44 -0.87 1.65
C LEU A 57 9.22 -1.56 0.54
N ASP A 58 9.26 -1.03 -0.68
CA ASP A 58 10.03 -1.62 -1.78
C ASP A 58 11.55 -1.56 -1.55
N LYS A 59 12.05 -0.52 -0.86
CA LYS A 59 13.48 -0.37 -0.57
C LYS A 59 13.96 -1.19 0.64
N TYR A 60 13.11 -1.42 1.64
CA TYR A 60 13.54 -1.96 2.94
C TYR A 60 12.68 -3.10 3.49
N GLY A 61 11.61 -3.48 2.80
CA GLY A 61 10.68 -4.53 3.21
C GLY A 61 10.47 -5.58 2.14
N ASN A 62 10.00 -6.76 2.55
CA ASN A 62 9.45 -7.77 1.66
C ASN A 62 7.95 -7.85 1.92
N ASP A 63 7.13 -7.74 0.88
CA ASP A 63 5.68 -7.95 0.98
C ASP A 63 5.38 -9.45 1.01
N LEU A 64 5.22 -9.99 2.22
CA LEU A 64 4.89 -11.38 2.47
C LEU A 64 3.47 -11.75 1.96
N THR A 65 2.54 -10.79 1.91
CA THR A 65 1.18 -11.02 1.41
C THR A 65 1.19 -11.23 -0.10
N GLU A 66 2.00 -10.46 -0.81
CA GLU A 66 2.20 -10.65 -2.25
C GLU A 66 2.91 -11.98 -2.55
N LEU A 67 3.91 -12.35 -1.74
CA LEU A 67 4.60 -13.65 -1.88
C LEU A 67 3.66 -14.82 -1.64
N ALA A 68 2.76 -14.72 -0.65
CA ALA A 68 1.70 -15.70 -0.40
C ALA A 68 0.76 -15.84 -1.61
N ARG A 69 0.30 -14.70 -2.16
CA ARG A 69 -0.57 -14.67 -3.35
C ARG A 69 0.09 -15.33 -4.56
N ARG A 70 1.39 -15.16 -4.72
CA ARG A 70 2.18 -15.76 -5.82
C ARG A 70 2.53 -17.23 -5.57
N GLY A 71 2.12 -17.82 -4.45
CA GLY A 71 2.41 -19.21 -4.09
C GLY A 71 3.89 -19.48 -3.84
N LYS A 72 4.65 -18.46 -3.44
CA LYS A 72 6.11 -18.53 -3.23
C LYS A 72 6.51 -18.78 -1.77
N LEU A 73 5.55 -18.86 -0.86
CA LEU A 73 5.78 -19.21 0.54
C LEU A 73 5.60 -20.71 0.74
N ASP A 74 6.54 -21.32 1.44
CA ASP A 74 6.44 -22.73 1.82
C ASP A 74 5.33 -22.91 2.87
N PRO A 75 4.54 -24.00 2.80
CA PRO A 75 3.50 -24.26 3.77
C PRO A 75 4.12 -24.47 5.16
N VAL A 76 3.60 -23.75 6.15
CA VAL A 76 4.10 -23.81 7.51
C VAL A 76 3.47 -24.98 8.24
N ILE A 77 4.28 -25.97 8.62
CA ILE A 77 3.81 -27.21 9.27
C ILE A 77 3.99 -27.10 10.78
N GLY A 78 2.94 -27.43 11.54
CA GLY A 78 3.01 -27.62 12.99
C GLY A 78 3.10 -26.34 13.82
N ARG A 79 2.65 -25.20 13.27
CA ARG A 79 2.60 -23.90 13.97
C ARG A 79 1.22 -23.25 14.00
N ASP A 80 0.19 -24.06 13.81
CA ASP A 80 -1.21 -23.59 13.68
C ASP A 80 -1.69 -22.87 14.95
N ASP A 81 -1.25 -23.30 16.13
CA ASP A 81 -1.64 -22.70 17.40
C ASP A 81 -1.00 -21.33 17.61
N GLU A 82 0.29 -21.17 17.26
CA GLU A 82 0.96 -19.88 17.30
C GLU A 82 0.38 -18.90 16.29
N ILE A 83 0.10 -19.35 15.06
CA ILE A 83 -0.54 -18.53 14.01
C ILE A 83 -1.93 -18.09 14.48
N ARG A 84 -2.75 -19.02 14.99
CA ARG A 84 -4.09 -18.72 15.53
C ARG A 84 -4.03 -17.69 16.66
N ARG A 85 -3.06 -17.82 17.57
CA ARG A 85 -2.85 -16.85 18.66
C ARG A 85 -2.44 -15.48 18.12
N CYS A 86 -1.59 -15.42 17.10
CA CYS A 86 -1.22 -14.16 16.45
C CYS A 86 -2.44 -13.47 15.84
N ILE A 87 -3.27 -14.19 15.08
CA ILE A 87 -4.52 -13.69 14.50
C ILE A 87 -5.45 -13.14 15.60
N GLN A 88 -5.60 -13.88 16.70
CA GLN A 88 -6.44 -13.47 17.82
C GLN A 88 -5.94 -12.17 18.47
N ILE A 89 -4.61 -12.00 18.62
CA ILE A 89 -4.01 -10.79 19.17
C ILE A 89 -4.20 -9.61 18.22
N LEU A 90 -3.92 -9.80 16.92
CA LEU A 90 -4.10 -8.77 15.89
C LEU A 90 -5.54 -8.26 15.79
N SER A 91 -6.51 -9.13 16.10
CA SER A 91 -7.95 -8.80 16.09
C SER A 91 -8.41 -7.99 17.32
N ARG A 92 -7.55 -7.74 18.32
CA ARG A 92 -7.92 -6.99 19.54
C ARG A 92 -8.00 -5.50 19.27
N ARG A 93 -8.83 -4.80 20.04
CA ARG A 93 -8.91 -3.32 20.01
C ARG A 93 -7.73 -2.62 20.69
N THR A 94 -7.05 -3.29 21.63
CA THR A 94 -5.89 -2.76 22.36
C THR A 94 -4.83 -3.86 22.52
N LYS A 95 -3.54 -3.46 22.56
CA LYS A 95 -2.39 -4.38 22.60
C LYS A 95 -2.46 -5.45 21.50
N ASN A 96 -2.67 -4.98 20.26
CA ASN A 96 -2.86 -5.83 19.09
C ASN A 96 -1.56 -6.23 18.37
N ASN A 97 -0.40 -5.88 18.92
CA ASN A 97 0.90 -6.24 18.36
C ASN A 97 1.40 -7.54 19.00
N PRO A 98 1.30 -8.70 18.32
CA PRO A 98 1.83 -9.96 18.84
C PRO A 98 3.35 -9.90 18.94
N VAL A 99 3.90 -10.47 20.00
CA VAL A 99 5.35 -10.61 20.19
C VAL A 99 5.66 -12.10 20.29
N ILE A 100 6.46 -12.60 19.35
CA ILE A 100 6.89 -14.00 19.31
C ILE A 100 8.23 -14.12 20.03
N ILE A 101 8.26 -14.91 21.09
CA ILE A 101 9.45 -15.13 21.93
C ILE A 101 9.90 -16.59 21.78
N GLY A 102 11.20 -16.82 21.74
CA GLY A 102 11.80 -18.16 21.76
C GLY A 102 13.30 -18.10 21.51
N GLU A 103 13.97 -19.24 21.50
CA GLU A 103 15.41 -19.32 21.17
C GLU A 103 15.68 -18.97 19.69
N PRO A 104 16.85 -18.40 19.35
CA PRO A 104 17.23 -18.19 17.95
C PRO A 104 17.19 -19.51 17.15
N GLY A 105 16.84 -19.45 15.86
CA GLY A 105 16.84 -20.65 14.99
C GLY A 105 15.58 -21.52 15.05
N VAL A 106 14.67 -21.29 16.00
CA VAL A 106 13.40 -22.07 16.12
C VAL A 106 12.34 -21.68 15.09
N GLY A 107 12.69 -21.06 13.95
CA GLY A 107 11.74 -20.79 12.86
C GLY A 107 10.66 -19.73 13.17
N LYS A 108 10.96 -18.71 13.98
CA LYS A 108 10.01 -17.61 14.26
C LYS A 108 9.51 -16.90 13.00
N THR A 109 10.36 -16.78 11.98
CA THR A 109 10.01 -16.19 10.68
C THR A 109 8.91 -16.97 9.97
N ALA A 110 8.88 -18.29 10.10
CA ALA A 110 7.85 -19.13 9.49
C ALA A 110 6.45 -18.82 10.07
N ILE A 111 6.33 -18.32 11.31
CA ILE A 111 5.03 -17.92 11.86
C ILE A 111 4.48 -16.68 11.13
N ALA A 112 5.36 -15.75 10.74
CA ALA A 112 4.96 -14.57 9.97
C ALA A 112 4.52 -14.96 8.55
N GLU A 113 5.23 -15.87 7.90
CA GLU A 113 4.89 -16.38 6.57
C GLU A 113 3.57 -17.18 6.59
N GLY A 114 3.33 -17.98 7.63
CA GLY A 114 2.11 -18.78 7.80
C GLY A 114 0.86 -17.95 8.15
N TYR A 115 1.03 -16.77 8.75
CA TYR A 115 -0.06 -15.83 8.95
C TYR A 115 -0.59 -15.32 7.59
N ASP A 116 0.29 -14.88 6.70
CA ASP A 116 -0.11 -14.32 5.40
C ASP A 116 -0.73 -15.38 4.48
N PHE A 117 -0.27 -16.63 4.54
CA PHE A 117 -0.91 -17.74 3.84
C PHE A 117 -2.35 -17.97 4.31
N ASN A 118 -2.59 -17.96 5.64
CA ASN A 118 -3.93 -18.15 6.21
C ASN A 118 -4.87 -16.98 5.95
N VAL A 119 -4.35 -15.74 6.05
CA VAL A 119 -5.13 -14.56 5.69
C VAL A 119 -5.54 -14.65 4.23
N TYR A 120 -4.63 -14.92 3.30
CA TYR A 120 -4.95 -15.07 1.88
C TYR A 120 -6.02 -16.15 1.62
N SER A 121 -5.91 -17.31 2.26
CA SER A 121 -6.91 -18.38 2.15
C SER A 121 -8.31 -17.99 2.67
N MET A 122 -8.39 -17.07 3.63
CA MET A 122 -9.67 -16.57 4.17
C MET A 122 -10.35 -15.49 3.32
N ILE A 123 -9.60 -14.74 2.51
CA ILE A 123 -10.12 -13.65 1.65
C ILE A 123 -10.26 -14.04 0.16
N SER A 124 -9.86 -15.25 -0.22
CA SER A 124 -9.99 -15.83 -1.57
C SER A 124 -11.19 -16.75 -1.68
#